data_AF-A0A537VWI7-F1
#
_entry.id   AF-A0A537VWI7-F1
#
_cell.length_a   1.000
_cell.length_b   1.000
_cell.length_c   1.000
_cell.angle_alpha   90.00
_cell.angle_beta   90.00
_cell.angle_gamma   90.00
#
_symmetry.space_group_name_H-M   'P 1'
#
loop_
_entity.id
_entity.type
_entity.pdbx_description
1 polymer ?
#
loop_
_entity_poly.entity_id
_entity_poly.type
_entity_poly.pdbx_seq_one_letter_code
_entity_poly.pdbx_strand_id
1 'polypeptide(L)'
;MSERGHVFRTVMTDPNLRRVELAFLGFNMTEFATWIAILVYAFERGGAAEAGVVAVILLIPSAIVAPFAAYTGDRFRRDRVLLIDYLVQGVAIGATAVTLFVDAAPWIVYATATIASISITFIRPAQNSLVPALTETPDDLTATNVVTGVVEGSGKMLGPLTAGVLLGLSGPDAVFAIFAGVSLLGAMLVWGVRANPSAVTPPGRVDASDVWRETLAGFTTLAREREPRLVVLLLASSDIVVGALDVLFVATAIELLGIGRSGAGYLSAAFGAGAVLGATATVVLVGRRRLTPPLAAGAVVFGVPIGLVAVTPSAVSAPILFAIAGGGRTLGDVAGRTLLQRISPNEVLSRVFGVLEGLSMLALAVGSIGAAVLIQVFGVQTALVVIGAFLPIVILVLSSQLLSIDRRAAAPDAEALALVRKIPFFAPLPAPAMERVMTNMTPVQVGPDEVLIREGDVGDLFYVIVDGEVEVTSRGKHLGTLGPGAYVGEIALLRDVPRTATVVARTPLRLLALHREPFLLAVTGHPQSVRAAHAVADSRLR
;
A
#
# COMPACT_ATOMS: atom_id res chain seq x y z
N MET A 1 5.06 -12.26 28.31
CA MET A 1 5.78 -12.60 27.06
C MET A 1 4.98 -12.02 25.92
N SER A 2 5.56 -11.12 25.13
CA SER A 2 4.81 -10.31 24.16
C SER A 2 4.28 -11.17 23.01
N GLU A 3 3.07 -10.86 22.56
CA GLU A 3 2.36 -11.43 21.40
C GLU A 3 3.26 -11.53 20.14
N ARG A 4 4.19 -10.58 19.98
CA ARG A 4 5.22 -10.56 18.92
C ARG A 4 6.18 -11.76 18.94
N GLY A 5 6.54 -12.25 20.13
CA GLY A 5 7.43 -13.41 20.27
C GLY A 5 6.76 -14.73 19.90
N HIS A 6 5.42 -14.79 19.97
CA HIS A 6 4.65 -15.95 19.54
C HIS A 6 4.60 -16.03 18.01
N VAL A 7 4.32 -14.90 17.34
CA VAL A 7 4.27 -14.78 15.87
C VAL A 7 5.56 -15.23 15.19
N PHE A 8 6.71 -14.72 15.63
CA PHE A 8 8.01 -15.11 15.06
C PHE A 8 8.34 -16.58 15.33
N ARG A 9 7.92 -17.11 16.48
CA ARG A 9 8.17 -18.51 16.84
C ARG A 9 7.40 -19.44 15.91
N THR A 10 6.14 -19.16 15.61
CA THR A 10 5.30 -19.96 14.71
C THR A 10 5.95 -20.15 13.34
N VAL A 11 6.39 -19.05 12.71
CA VAL A 11 7.04 -19.10 11.38
C VAL A 11 8.40 -19.80 11.43
N MET A 12 9.19 -19.59 12.49
CA MET A 12 10.53 -20.18 12.63
C MET A 12 10.51 -21.66 13.02
N THR A 13 9.39 -22.16 13.58
CA THR A 13 9.20 -23.58 13.89
C THR A 13 8.81 -24.40 12.66
N ASP A 14 8.13 -23.81 11.69
CA ASP A 14 7.83 -24.48 10.42
C ASP A 14 9.07 -24.49 9.50
N PRO A 15 9.60 -25.67 9.14
CA PRO A 15 10.80 -25.75 8.29
C PRO A 15 10.61 -25.19 6.88
N ASN A 16 9.42 -25.29 6.30
CA ASN A 16 9.12 -24.80 4.96
C ASN A 16 8.99 -23.28 4.95
N LEU A 17 8.19 -22.72 5.87
CA LEU A 17 8.04 -21.27 5.99
C LEU A 17 9.38 -20.60 6.31
N ARG A 18 10.15 -21.16 7.25
CA ARG A 18 11.49 -20.63 7.56
C ARG A 18 12.42 -20.63 6.35
N ARG A 19 12.45 -21.70 5.56
CA ARG A 19 13.30 -21.79 4.36
C ARG A 19 12.90 -20.76 3.30
N VAL A 20 11.60 -20.61 3.07
CA VAL A 20 11.03 -19.66 2.11
C VAL A 20 11.31 -18.23 2.54
N GLU A 21 11.11 -17.88 3.80
CA GLU A 21 11.40 -16.54 4.33
C GLU A 21 12.90 -16.21 4.35
N LEU A 22 13.78 -17.18 4.66
CA LEU A 22 15.23 -16.97 4.57
C LEU A 22 15.70 -16.78 3.12
N ALA A 23 15.16 -17.54 2.18
CA ALA A 23 15.43 -17.33 0.75
C ALA A 23 14.97 -15.94 0.31
N PHE A 24 13.79 -15.52 0.77
CA PHE A 24 13.22 -14.21 0.46
C PHE A 24 14.00 -13.04 1.07
N LEU A 25 14.64 -13.23 2.23
CA LEU A 25 15.60 -12.26 2.76
C LEU A 25 16.80 -12.12 1.82
N GLY A 26 17.38 -13.24 1.38
CA GLY A 26 18.46 -13.26 0.40
C GLY A 26 18.09 -12.57 -0.90
N PHE A 27 16.87 -12.81 -1.41
CA PHE A 27 16.31 -12.12 -2.57
C PHE A 27 16.26 -10.60 -2.39
N ASN A 28 15.65 -10.12 -1.30
CA ASN A 28 15.53 -8.68 -1.06
C ASN A 28 16.91 -8.03 -0.92
N MET A 29 17.86 -8.67 -0.22
CA MET A 29 19.23 -8.15 -0.15
C MET A 29 19.88 -8.09 -1.54
N THR A 30 19.71 -9.14 -2.35
CA THR A 30 20.24 -9.24 -3.72
C THR A 30 19.73 -8.12 -4.62
N GLU A 31 18.41 -7.89 -4.62
CA GLU A 31 17.73 -6.86 -5.42
C GLU A 31 18.35 -5.47 -5.14
N PHE A 32 18.40 -5.06 -3.87
CA PHE A 32 18.92 -3.73 -3.53
C PHE A 32 20.45 -3.62 -3.63
N ALA A 33 21.19 -4.69 -3.34
CA ALA A 33 22.65 -4.68 -3.43
C ALA A 33 23.15 -4.56 -4.86
N THR A 34 22.61 -5.38 -5.77
CA THR A 34 22.99 -5.38 -7.19
C THR A 34 22.55 -4.09 -7.89
N TRP A 35 21.41 -3.52 -7.48
CA TRP A 35 20.97 -2.20 -7.94
C TRP A 35 21.97 -1.09 -7.59
N ILE A 36 22.41 -1.00 -6.32
CA ILE A 36 23.41 0.00 -5.93
C ILE A 36 24.75 -0.25 -6.64
N ALA A 37 25.18 -1.51 -6.78
CA ALA A 37 26.45 -1.82 -7.42
C ALA A 37 26.50 -1.43 -8.91
N ILE A 38 25.42 -1.68 -9.67
CA ILE A 38 25.39 -1.31 -11.09
C ILE A 38 25.33 0.20 -11.29
N LEU A 39 24.65 0.93 -10.40
CA LEU A 39 24.60 2.39 -10.43
C LEU A 39 25.96 3.00 -10.09
N VAL A 40 26.67 2.46 -9.10
CA VAL A 40 28.04 2.89 -8.78
C VAL A 40 28.98 2.61 -9.96
N TYR A 41 28.90 1.42 -10.57
CA TYR A 41 29.68 1.09 -11.78
C TYR A 41 29.43 2.09 -12.92
N ALA A 42 28.16 2.38 -13.22
CA ALA A 42 27.79 3.32 -14.28
C ALA A 42 28.26 4.75 -13.96
N PHE A 43 28.12 5.18 -12.69
CA PHE A 43 28.52 6.50 -12.25
C PHE A 43 30.04 6.72 -12.34
N GLU A 44 30.85 5.74 -11.95
CA GLU A 44 32.32 5.87 -12.05
C GLU A 44 32.81 6.00 -13.49
N ARG A 45 31.99 5.59 -14.47
CA ARG A 45 32.36 5.59 -15.89
C ARG A 45 31.94 6.86 -16.61
N GLY A 46 30.67 7.25 -16.48
CA GLY A 46 30.09 8.40 -17.21
C GLY A 46 29.31 9.36 -16.33
N GLY A 47 29.55 9.31 -15.02
CA GLY A 47 28.89 10.17 -14.03
C GLY A 47 27.40 9.91 -13.92
N ALA A 48 26.68 10.93 -13.46
CA ALA A 48 25.25 10.84 -13.21
C ALA A 48 24.44 10.48 -14.46
N ALA A 49 24.88 10.92 -15.65
CA ALA A 49 24.20 10.64 -16.92
C ALA A 49 24.18 9.14 -17.26
N GLU A 50 25.34 8.46 -17.18
CA GLU A 50 25.42 7.02 -17.46
C GLU A 50 24.63 6.22 -16.40
N ALA A 51 24.69 6.62 -15.12
CA ALA A 51 23.88 5.99 -14.05
C ALA A 51 22.37 6.12 -14.28
N GLY A 52 21.89 7.31 -14.67
CA GLY A 52 20.47 7.54 -14.98
C GLY A 52 20.00 6.74 -16.20
N VAL A 53 20.81 6.65 -17.25
CA VAL A 53 20.50 5.84 -18.45
C VAL A 53 20.44 4.35 -18.10
N VAL A 54 21.39 3.85 -17.31
CA VAL A 54 21.41 2.44 -16.90
C VAL A 54 20.19 2.08 -16.07
N ALA A 55 19.73 2.94 -15.15
CA ALA A 55 18.50 2.71 -14.40
C ALA A 55 17.30 2.48 -15.34
N VAL A 56 17.19 3.25 -16.42
CA VAL A 56 16.11 3.13 -17.42
C VAL A 56 16.24 1.83 -18.22
N ILE A 57 17.46 1.49 -18.64
CA ILE A 57 17.75 0.25 -19.38
C ILE A 57 17.33 -0.98 -18.57
N LEU A 58 17.47 -0.95 -17.24
CA LEU A 58 17.05 -2.04 -16.37
C LEU A 58 15.54 -2.01 -16.07
N LEU A 59 14.95 -0.83 -15.82
CA LEU A 59 13.55 -0.72 -15.39
C LEU A 59 12.53 -0.97 -16.49
N ILE A 60 12.73 -0.42 -17.70
CA ILE A 60 11.71 -0.51 -18.76
C ILE A 60 11.45 -1.97 -19.19
N PRO A 61 12.48 -2.79 -19.50
CA PRO A 61 12.25 -4.19 -19.87
C PRO A 61 11.59 -4.98 -18.74
N SER A 62 12.02 -4.78 -17.49
CA SER A 62 11.43 -5.43 -16.32
C SER A 62 9.95 -5.05 -16.14
N ALA A 63 9.60 -3.77 -16.31
CA ALA A 63 8.22 -3.30 -16.24
C ALA A 63 7.33 -3.88 -17.34
N ILE A 64 7.86 -4.09 -18.56
CA ILE A 64 7.14 -4.76 -19.65
C ILE A 64 6.88 -6.22 -19.33
N VAL A 65 7.82 -6.90 -18.65
CA VAL A 65 7.72 -8.32 -18.30
C VAL A 65 6.85 -8.55 -17.06
N ALA A 66 6.74 -7.57 -16.15
CA ALA A 66 6.04 -7.70 -14.87
C ALA A 66 4.59 -8.23 -14.96
N PRO A 67 3.72 -7.77 -15.89
CA PRO A 67 2.37 -8.33 -16.04
C PRO A 67 2.36 -9.82 -16.39
N PHE A 68 3.36 -10.29 -17.14
CA PHE A 68 3.50 -11.70 -17.51
C PHE A 68 4.07 -12.55 -16.37
N ALA A 69 4.95 -11.97 -15.55
CA ALA A 69 5.49 -12.63 -14.36
C ALA A 69 4.41 -12.98 -13.33
N ALA A 70 3.38 -12.13 -13.20
CA ALA A 70 2.21 -12.43 -12.37
C ALA A 70 1.46 -13.68 -12.86
N TYR A 71 1.31 -13.85 -14.18
CA TYR A 71 0.60 -14.99 -14.79
C TYR A 71 1.31 -16.34 -14.56
N THR A 72 2.64 -16.35 -14.57
CA THR A 72 3.41 -17.59 -14.40
C THR A 72 3.23 -18.24 -13.02
N GLY A 73 3.00 -17.45 -11.96
CA GLY A 73 2.76 -17.96 -10.61
C GLY A 73 1.45 -18.71 -10.44
N ASP A 74 0.46 -18.46 -11.30
CA ASP A 74 -0.88 -19.04 -11.19
C ASP A 74 -1.06 -20.33 -11.98
N ARG A 75 -0.32 -20.48 -13.09
CA ARG A 75 -0.49 -21.62 -14.01
C ARG A 75 0.40 -22.81 -13.69
N PHE A 76 1.55 -22.56 -13.07
CA PHE A 76 2.56 -23.58 -12.82
C PHE A 76 2.66 -23.91 -11.32
N ARG A 77 3.32 -25.02 -11.03
CA ARG A 77 3.63 -25.43 -9.66
C ARG A 77 4.53 -24.39 -8.99
N ARG A 78 3.96 -23.60 -8.07
CA ARG A 78 4.57 -22.45 -7.40
C ARG A 78 5.91 -22.76 -6.74
N ASP A 79 6.03 -23.94 -6.13
CA ASP A 79 7.25 -24.46 -5.55
C ASP A 79 8.39 -24.60 -6.59
N ARG A 80 8.06 -25.07 -7.79
CA ARG A 80 9.02 -25.22 -8.89
C ARG A 80 9.34 -23.90 -9.59
N VAL A 81 8.35 -23.03 -9.76
CA VAL A 81 8.54 -21.69 -10.34
C VAL A 81 9.53 -20.92 -9.50
N LEU A 82 9.30 -20.82 -8.19
CA LEU A 82 10.19 -20.09 -7.28
C LEU A 82 11.63 -20.66 -7.30
N LEU A 83 11.78 -21.99 -7.33
CA LEU A 83 13.11 -22.62 -7.47
C LEU A 83 13.80 -22.22 -8.78
N ILE A 84 13.09 -22.29 -9.90
CA ILE A 84 13.63 -21.93 -11.22
C ILE A 84 14.01 -20.45 -11.23
N ASP A 85 13.18 -19.58 -10.66
CA ASP A 85 13.43 -18.14 -10.62
C ASP A 85 14.72 -17.82 -9.85
N TYR A 86 14.97 -18.46 -8.70
CA TYR A 86 16.23 -18.30 -7.97
C TYR A 86 17.45 -18.81 -8.74
N LEU A 87 17.32 -19.92 -9.48
CA LEU A 87 18.41 -20.44 -10.32
C LEU A 87 18.71 -19.49 -11.48
N VAL A 88 17.67 -19.02 -12.19
CA VAL A 88 17.81 -18.07 -13.30
C VAL A 88 18.41 -16.76 -12.80
N GLN A 89 17.95 -16.26 -11.65
CA GLN A 89 18.50 -15.07 -11.02
C GLN A 89 19.99 -15.25 -10.68
N GLY A 90 20.36 -16.34 -10.00
CA GLY A 90 21.75 -16.61 -9.64
C GLY A 90 22.67 -16.70 -10.86
N VAL A 91 22.22 -17.35 -11.93
CA VAL A 91 22.98 -17.43 -13.19
C VAL A 91 23.08 -16.07 -13.89
N ALA A 92 22.00 -15.30 -13.97
CA ALA A 92 22.00 -13.98 -14.62
C ALA A 92 22.87 -12.95 -13.87
N ILE A 93 22.80 -12.95 -12.54
CA ILE A 93 23.66 -12.11 -11.69
C ILE A 93 25.11 -12.58 -11.79
N GLY A 94 25.35 -13.90 -11.80
CA GLY A 94 26.69 -14.47 -11.98
C GLY A 94 27.30 -14.13 -13.34
N ALA A 95 26.50 -14.13 -14.41
CA ALA A 95 26.94 -13.67 -15.73
C ALA A 95 27.37 -12.19 -15.70
N THR A 96 26.61 -11.35 -15.00
CA THR A 96 26.97 -9.95 -14.80
C THR A 96 28.28 -9.82 -14.00
N ALA A 97 28.46 -10.62 -12.95
CA ALA A 97 29.71 -10.68 -12.19
C ALA A 97 30.91 -11.03 -13.07
N VAL A 98 30.77 -12.04 -13.93
CA VAL A 98 31.82 -12.45 -14.88
C VAL A 98 32.14 -11.33 -15.86
N THR A 99 31.13 -10.67 -16.42
CA THR A 99 31.35 -9.57 -17.38
C THR A 99 32.05 -8.38 -16.75
N LEU A 100 31.76 -8.08 -15.47
CA LEU A 100 32.46 -7.06 -14.70
C LEU A 100 33.90 -7.48 -14.40
N PHE A 101 34.12 -8.72 -13.98
CA PHE A 101 35.44 -9.25 -13.62
C PHE A 101 36.42 -9.29 -14.80
N VAL A 102 35.94 -9.55 -16.02
CA VAL A 102 36.77 -9.58 -17.23
C VAL A 102 36.87 -8.20 -17.92
N ASP A 103 36.39 -7.14 -17.28
CA ASP A 103 36.33 -5.78 -17.84
C ASP A 103 35.69 -5.74 -19.24
N ALA A 104 34.58 -6.47 -19.41
CA ALA A 104 33.86 -6.53 -20.68
C ALA A 104 33.35 -5.14 -21.11
N ALA A 105 33.01 -5.01 -22.40
CA ALA A 105 32.44 -3.78 -22.92
C ALA A 105 31.16 -3.39 -22.13
N PRO A 106 30.92 -2.10 -21.86
CA PRO A 106 29.88 -1.67 -20.91
C PRO A 106 28.47 -2.10 -21.32
N TRP A 107 28.18 -2.07 -22.62
CA TRP A 107 26.89 -2.51 -23.14
C TRP A 107 26.63 -4.01 -22.88
N ILE A 108 27.68 -4.84 -22.77
CA ILE A 108 27.55 -6.27 -22.41
C ILE A 108 27.17 -6.38 -20.93
N VAL A 109 27.85 -5.62 -20.06
CA VAL A 109 27.53 -5.57 -18.63
C VAL A 109 26.08 -5.12 -18.41
N TYR A 110 25.63 -4.10 -19.14
CA TYR A 110 24.24 -3.62 -19.06
C TYR A 110 23.25 -4.64 -19.61
N ALA A 111 23.58 -5.35 -20.68
CA ALA A 111 22.73 -6.41 -21.20
C ALA A 111 22.54 -7.54 -20.17
N THR A 112 23.62 -8.02 -19.55
CA THR A 112 23.52 -9.06 -18.52
C THR A 112 22.83 -8.57 -17.25
N ALA A 113 23.09 -7.33 -16.82
CA ALA A 113 22.41 -6.71 -15.68
C ALA A 113 20.91 -6.53 -15.94
N THR A 114 20.51 -6.24 -17.18
CA THR A 114 19.09 -6.18 -17.59
C THR A 114 18.43 -7.55 -17.49
N ILE A 115 19.10 -8.61 -17.95
CA ILE A 115 18.60 -9.99 -17.80
C ILE A 115 18.44 -10.34 -16.31
N ALA A 116 19.39 -9.94 -15.47
CA ALA A 116 19.28 -10.12 -14.02
C ALA A 116 18.09 -9.33 -13.43
N SER A 117 17.88 -8.08 -13.84
CA SER A 117 16.73 -7.27 -13.43
C SER A 117 15.38 -7.89 -13.83
N ILE A 118 15.29 -8.42 -15.06
CA ILE A 118 14.10 -9.13 -15.52
C ILE A 118 13.84 -10.36 -14.65
N SER A 119 14.87 -11.14 -14.31
CA SER A 119 14.72 -12.34 -13.46
C SER A 119 14.19 -12.03 -12.06
N ILE A 120 14.58 -10.89 -11.47
CA ILE A 120 14.10 -10.42 -10.15
C ILE A 120 12.56 -10.26 -10.15
N THR A 121 11.99 -9.87 -11.30
CA THR A 121 10.56 -9.55 -11.46
C THR A 121 9.64 -10.75 -11.17
N PHE A 122 10.11 -11.99 -11.34
CA PHE A 122 9.30 -13.21 -11.19
C PHE A 122 9.18 -13.70 -9.74
N ILE A 123 10.12 -13.35 -8.86
CA ILE A 123 10.23 -13.95 -7.53
C ILE A 123 9.12 -13.49 -6.59
N ARG A 124 8.76 -12.20 -6.58
CA ARG A 124 7.72 -11.65 -5.68
C ARG A 124 6.33 -12.27 -5.94
N PRO A 125 5.83 -12.35 -7.20
CA PRO A 125 4.59 -13.08 -7.49
C PRO A 125 4.63 -14.55 -7.05
N ALA A 126 5.73 -15.26 -7.35
CA ALA A 126 5.89 -16.65 -6.95
C ALA A 126 5.85 -16.82 -5.41
N GLN A 127 6.58 -15.98 -4.67
CA GLN A 127 6.57 -15.92 -3.20
C GLN A 127 5.16 -15.69 -2.64
N ASN A 128 4.49 -14.63 -3.10
CA ASN A 128 3.18 -14.23 -2.61
C ASN A 128 2.11 -15.29 -2.88
N SER A 129 2.27 -16.06 -3.96
CA SER A 129 1.40 -17.19 -4.27
C SER A 129 1.71 -18.45 -3.45
N LEU A 130 2.97 -18.65 -3.05
CA LEU A 130 3.43 -19.84 -2.35
C LEU A 130 3.10 -19.79 -0.85
N VAL A 131 3.27 -18.63 -0.21
CA VAL A 131 3.06 -18.45 1.23
C VAL A 131 1.67 -18.94 1.70
N PRO A 132 0.55 -18.54 1.07
CA PRO A 132 -0.77 -19.04 1.47
C PRO A 132 -0.94 -20.55 1.30
N ALA A 133 -0.20 -21.18 0.39
CA ALA A 133 -0.26 -22.62 0.13
C ALA A 133 0.59 -23.45 1.12
N LEU A 134 1.39 -22.78 1.95
CA LEU A 134 2.21 -23.39 3.01
C LEU A 134 1.60 -23.22 4.39
N THR A 135 0.69 -22.27 4.57
CA THR A 135 0.04 -21.98 5.87
C THR A 135 -1.26 -22.78 6.01
N GLU A 136 -1.48 -23.38 7.18
CA GLU A 136 -2.68 -24.19 7.45
C GLU A 136 -3.86 -23.35 7.95
N THR A 137 -3.59 -22.27 8.70
CA THR A 137 -4.62 -21.42 9.30
C THR A 137 -4.51 -19.94 8.88
N PRO A 138 -5.61 -19.15 8.96
CA PRO A 138 -5.57 -17.70 8.73
C PRO A 138 -4.64 -16.95 9.70
N ASP A 139 -4.48 -17.45 10.93
CA ASP A 139 -3.58 -16.87 11.93
C ASP A 139 -2.12 -17.09 11.54
N ASP A 140 -1.77 -18.28 11.01
CA ASP A 140 -0.43 -18.57 10.49
C ASP A 140 -0.09 -17.71 9.27
N LEU A 141 -1.06 -17.47 8.39
CA LEU A 141 -0.90 -16.57 7.25
C LEU A 141 -0.66 -15.12 7.70
N THR A 142 -1.42 -14.65 8.68
CA THR A 142 -1.23 -13.32 9.26
C THR A 142 0.15 -13.19 9.91
N ALA A 143 0.56 -14.21 10.68
CA ALA A 143 1.88 -14.28 11.29
C ALA A 143 3.01 -14.28 10.25
N THR A 144 2.84 -15.05 9.16
CA THR A 144 3.80 -15.12 8.06
C THR A 144 3.93 -13.78 7.36
N ASN A 145 2.82 -13.11 7.02
CA ASN A 145 2.85 -11.77 6.41
C ASN A 145 3.59 -10.74 7.27
N VAL A 146 3.47 -10.82 8.60
CA VAL A 146 4.26 -9.97 9.52
C VAL A 146 5.76 -10.26 9.38
N VAL A 147 6.16 -11.53 9.33
CA VAL A 147 7.56 -11.92 9.13
C VAL A 147 8.07 -11.50 7.76
N THR A 148 7.29 -11.72 6.69
CA THR A 148 7.61 -11.28 5.33
C THR A 148 7.88 -9.77 5.30
N GLY A 149 7.03 -8.96 5.94
CA GLY A 149 7.26 -7.51 6.03
C GLY A 149 8.56 -7.13 6.75
N VAL A 150 8.95 -7.86 7.81
CA VAL A 150 10.23 -7.66 8.50
C VAL A 150 11.41 -8.09 7.62
N VAL A 151 11.27 -9.19 6.88
CA VAL A 151 12.26 -9.69 5.93
C VAL A 151 12.52 -8.66 4.82
N GLU A 152 11.48 -8.12 4.20
CA GLU A 152 11.61 -7.08 3.17
C GLU A 152 12.27 -5.82 3.72
N GLY A 153 11.81 -5.35 4.89
CA GLY A 153 12.39 -4.18 5.55
C GLY A 153 13.86 -4.36 5.88
N SER A 154 14.24 -5.55 6.36
CA SER A 154 15.63 -5.90 6.67
C SER A 154 16.48 -5.98 5.40
N GLY A 155 15.96 -6.57 4.33
CA GLY A 155 16.67 -6.67 3.05
C GLY A 155 16.97 -5.30 2.41
N LYS A 156 16.02 -4.35 2.48
CA LYS A 156 16.18 -2.95 2.05
C LYS A 156 17.30 -2.21 2.78
N MET A 157 17.63 -2.62 4.01
CA MET A 157 18.70 -2.03 4.81
C MET A 157 20.02 -2.80 4.64
N LEU A 158 19.99 -4.12 4.77
CA LEU A 158 21.18 -4.97 4.78
C LEU A 158 21.78 -5.14 3.38
N GLY A 159 20.97 -5.16 2.32
CA GLY A 159 21.45 -5.26 0.93
C GLY A 159 22.40 -4.11 0.56
N PRO A 160 21.94 -2.84 0.57
CA PRO A 160 22.81 -1.70 0.29
C PRO A 160 24.00 -1.59 1.24
N LEU A 161 23.83 -1.93 2.52
CA LEU A 161 24.91 -1.88 3.51
C LEU A 161 26.04 -2.86 3.14
N THR A 162 25.68 -4.11 2.82
CA THR A 162 26.65 -5.13 2.41
C THR A 162 27.27 -4.79 1.05
N ALA A 163 26.48 -4.28 0.10
CA ALA A 163 27.00 -3.77 -1.16
C ALA A 163 28.02 -2.65 -0.94
N GLY A 164 27.74 -1.67 -0.07
CA GLY A 164 28.67 -0.60 0.26
C GLY A 164 30.00 -1.12 0.81
N VAL A 165 29.98 -2.09 1.72
CA VAL A 165 31.21 -2.73 2.23
C VAL A 165 32.00 -3.40 1.10
N LEU A 166 31.34 -4.19 0.26
CA LEU A 166 31.97 -4.92 -0.84
C LEU A 166 32.52 -3.99 -1.94
N LEU A 167 31.79 -2.92 -2.27
CA LEU A 167 32.23 -1.88 -3.21
C LEU A 167 33.48 -1.15 -2.70
N GLY A 168 33.63 -1.00 -1.38
CA GLY A 168 34.83 -0.41 -0.79
C GLY A 168 36.04 -1.34 -0.77
N LEU A 169 35.83 -2.66 -0.70
CA LEU A 169 36.90 -3.65 -0.55
C LEU A 169 37.39 -4.25 -1.88
N SER A 170 36.51 -4.43 -2.85
CA SER A 170 36.87 -5.05 -4.14
C SER A 170 36.26 -4.30 -5.31
N GLY A 171 34.94 -4.12 -5.34
CA GLY A 171 34.26 -3.47 -6.45
C GLY A 171 32.89 -4.08 -6.78
N PRO A 172 32.26 -3.63 -7.87
CA PRO A 172 30.93 -4.09 -8.28
C PRO A 172 30.89 -5.58 -8.63
N ASP A 173 31.94 -6.12 -9.25
CA ASP A 173 32.11 -7.53 -9.59
C ASP A 173 31.94 -8.45 -8.36
N ALA A 174 32.56 -8.09 -7.23
CA ALA A 174 32.44 -8.84 -5.98
C ALA A 174 31.02 -8.82 -5.41
N VAL A 175 30.30 -7.69 -5.52
CA VAL A 175 28.89 -7.60 -5.11
C VAL A 175 28.06 -8.59 -5.92
N PHE A 176 28.16 -8.53 -7.25
CA PHE A 176 27.42 -9.44 -8.13
C PHE A 176 27.81 -10.91 -7.88
N ALA A 177 29.09 -11.23 -7.68
CA ALA A 177 29.53 -12.60 -7.42
C ALA A 177 28.96 -13.17 -6.11
N ILE A 178 29.02 -12.40 -5.02
CA ILE A 178 28.49 -12.82 -3.72
C ILE A 178 26.97 -12.99 -3.79
N PHE A 179 26.27 -12.04 -4.39
CA PHE A 179 24.81 -12.10 -4.46
C PHE A 179 24.28 -13.12 -5.48
N ALA A 180 25.06 -13.48 -6.50
CA ALA A 180 24.78 -14.67 -7.30
C ALA A 180 24.80 -15.93 -6.42
N GLY A 181 25.79 -16.05 -5.54
CA GLY A 181 25.84 -17.11 -4.52
C GLY A 181 24.65 -17.09 -3.57
N VAL A 182 24.24 -15.91 -3.08
CA VAL A 182 23.05 -15.74 -2.23
C VAL A 182 21.78 -16.22 -2.94
N SER A 183 21.58 -15.87 -4.22
CA SER A 183 20.44 -16.37 -5.01
C SER A 183 20.46 -17.89 -5.18
N LEU A 184 21.63 -18.49 -5.44
CA LEU A 184 21.78 -19.94 -5.56
C LEU A 184 21.55 -20.66 -4.21
N LEU A 185 21.94 -20.05 -3.10
CA LEU A 185 21.57 -20.53 -1.76
C LEU A 185 20.05 -20.44 -1.54
N GLY A 186 19.40 -19.39 -2.04
CA GLY A 186 17.94 -19.27 -2.09
C GLY A 186 17.30 -20.45 -2.81
N ALA A 187 17.79 -20.80 -4.01
CA ALA A 187 17.36 -21.99 -4.74
C ALA A 187 17.55 -23.28 -3.92
N MET A 188 18.69 -23.44 -3.26
CA MET A 188 18.97 -24.60 -2.41
C MET A 188 17.99 -24.70 -1.22
N LEU A 189 17.65 -23.57 -0.58
CA LEU A 189 16.70 -23.52 0.53
C LEU A 189 15.29 -23.93 0.10
N VAL A 190 14.84 -23.51 -1.08
CA VAL A 190 13.48 -23.81 -1.57
C VAL A 190 13.35 -25.15 -2.30
N TRP A 191 14.45 -25.79 -2.70
CA TRP A 191 14.46 -27.08 -3.41
C TRP A 191 13.57 -28.16 -2.78
N GLY A 192 13.57 -28.24 -1.45
CA GLY A 192 12.83 -29.25 -0.69
C GLY A 192 11.40 -28.86 -0.30
N VAL A 193 10.97 -27.64 -0.62
CA VAL A 193 9.65 -27.12 -0.23
C VAL A 193 8.59 -27.70 -1.14
N ARG A 194 7.53 -28.26 -0.56
CA ARG A 194 6.40 -28.83 -1.31
C ARG A 194 5.12 -28.19 -0.83
N ALA A 195 4.50 -27.39 -1.69
CA ALA A 195 3.18 -26.83 -1.44
C ALA A 195 2.09 -27.88 -1.71
N ASN A 196 1.01 -27.82 -0.94
CA ASN A 196 -0.14 -28.69 -1.15
C ASN A 196 -0.94 -28.18 -2.37
N PRO A 197 -1.07 -28.94 -3.47
CA PRO A 197 -1.73 -28.47 -4.69
C PRO A 197 -3.20 -28.09 -4.49
N SER A 198 -3.84 -28.62 -3.45
CA SER A 198 -5.27 -28.49 -3.20
C SER A 198 -5.66 -27.22 -2.41
N ALA A 199 -4.69 -26.46 -1.89
CA ALA A 199 -4.95 -25.35 -0.98
C ALA A 199 -5.42 -24.06 -1.69
N VAL A 200 -5.20 -23.94 -3.01
CA VAL A 200 -5.57 -22.73 -3.76
C VAL A 200 -6.24 -23.10 -5.06
N THR A 201 -7.52 -22.73 -5.20
CA THR A 201 -8.27 -22.87 -6.45
C THR A 201 -7.58 -22.04 -7.53
N PRO A 202 -7.24 -22.60 -8.71
CA PRO A 202 -6.75 -21.80 -9.81
C PRO A 202 -7.82 -20.75 -10.14
N PRO A 203 -7.48 -19.46 -10.26
CA PRO A 203 -8.41 -18.53 -10.88
C PRO A 203 -8.78 -19.07 -12.28
N GLY A 204 -10.03 -18.84 -12.70
CA GLY A 204 -10.46 -19.18 -14.06
C GLY A 204 -9.49 -18.62 -15.10
N ARG A 205 -9.46 -19.20 -16.31
CA ARG A 205 -8.58 -18.72 -17.40
C ARG A 205 -8.70 -17.19 -17.55
N VAL A 206 -7.67 -16.45 -17.13
CA VAL A 206 -7.51 -15.03 -17.43
C VAL A 206 -6.66 -14.95 -18.71
N ASP A 207 -7.22 -14.41 -19.78
CA ASP A 207 -6.48 -14.21 -21.03
C ASP A 207 -5.56 -12.99 -20.91
N ALA A 208 -4.38 -13.04 -21.54
CA ALA A 208 -3.41 -11.92 -21.51
C ALA A 208 -3.99 -10.63 -22.12
N SER A 209 -4.94 -10.73 -23.05
CA SER A 209 -5.67 -9.58 -23.59
C SER A 209 -6.57 -8.90 -22.57
N ASP A 210 -7.07 -9.65 -21.58
CA ASP A 210 -7.93 -9.12 -20.53
C ASP A 210 -7.09 -8.34 -19.51
N VAL A 211 -5.86 -8.77 -19.21
CA VAL A 211 -4.92 -8.04 -18.34
C VAL A 211 -4.63 -6.65 -18.87
N TRP A 212 -4.31 -6.52 -20.16
CA TRP A 212 -4.06 -5.21 -20.78
C TRP A 212 -5.32 -4.34 -20.81
N ARG A 213 -6.48 -4.93 -21.10
CA ARG A 213 -7.76 -4.23 -21.13
C ARG A 213 -8.17 -3.72 -19.74
N GLU A 214 -7.97 -4.53 -18.70
CA GLU A 214 -8.22 -4.15 -17.31
C GLU A 214 -7.27 -3.05 -16.83
N THR A 215 -5.99 -3.13 -17.22
CA THR A 215 -4.99 -2.09 -16.92
C THR A 215 -5.40 -0.76 -17.56
N LEU A 216 -5.77 -0.77 -18.85
CA LEU A 216 -6.24 0.43 -19.55
C LEU A 216 -7.55 0.97 -18.98
N ALA A 217 -8.46 0.09 -18.57
CA ALA A 217 -9.71 0.46 -17.91
C ALA A 217 -9.45 1.21 -16.59
N GLY A 218 -8.40 0.84 -15.85
CA GLY A 218 -7.98 1.56 -14.64
C GLY A 218 -7.68 3.04 -14.90
N PHE A 219 -7.00 3.37 -16.01
CA PHE A 219 -6.73 4.77 -16.37
C PHE A 219 -8.03 5.54 -16.64
N THR A 220 -9.01 4.91 -17.29
CA THR A 220 -10.32 5.53 -17.52
C THR A 220 -11.12 5.74 -16.23
N THR A 221 -10.99 4.82 -15.26
CA THR A 221 -11.60 4.99 -13.94
C THR A 221 -10.95 6.15 -13.19
N LEU A 222 -9.62 6.23 -13.18
CA LEU A 222 -8.89 7.32 -12.54
C LEU A 222 -9.16 8.68 -13.19
N ALA A 223 -9.43 8.71 -14.50
CA ALA A 223 -9.81 9.94 -15.20
C ALA A 223 -11.16 10.50 -14.73
N ARG A 224 -12.09 9.62 -14.32
CA ARG A 224 -13.43 9.99 -13.83
C ARG A 224 -13.42 10.37 -12.34
N GLU A 225 -12.67 9.63 -11.53
CA GLU A 225 -12.65 9.79 -10.08
C GLU A 225 -11.59 10.79 -9.61
N ARG A 226 -12.03 12.00 -9.22
CA ARG A 226 -11.13 13.11 -8.89
C ARG A 226 -10.26 12.85 -7.65
N GLU A 227 -10.81 12.25 -6.60
CA GLU A 227 -10.10 12.07 -5.32
C GLU A 227 -9.06 10.94 -5.37
N PRO A 228 -9.38 9.72 -5.84
CA PRO A 228 -8.39 8.68 -6.12
C PRO A 228 -7.26 9.17 -7.03
N ARG A 229 -7.59 9.94 -8.08
CA ARG A 229 -6.58 10.52 -8.98
C ARG A 229 -5.57 11.39 -8.25
N LEU A 230 -6.01 12.25 -7.33
CA LEU A 230 -5.10 13.12 -6.59
C LEU A 230 -4.16 12.32 -5.70
N VAL A 231 -4.67 11.30 -5.00
CA VAL A 231 -3.85 10.45 -4.14
C VAL A 231 -2.86 9.62 -4.96
N VAL A 232 -3.29 9.04 -6.09
CA VAL A 232 -2.40 8.30 -7.01
C VAL A 232 -1.31 9.20 -7.57
N LEU A 233 -1.64 10.41 -8.02
CA LEU A 233 -0.63 11.36 -8.53
C LEU A 233 0.38 11.79 -7.46
N LEU A 234 -0.07 11.96 -6.22
CA LEU A 234 0.82 12.30 -5.10
C LEU A 234 1.75 11.13 -4.75
N LEU A 235 1.24 9.89 -4.72
CA LEU A 235 2.06 8.69 -4.50
C LEU A 235 3.08 8.52 -5.64
N ALA A 236 2.65 8.66 -6.90
CA ALA A 236 3.56 8.62 -8.04
C ALA A 236 4.62 9.74 -7.99
N SER A 237 4.26 10.94 -7.52
CA SER A 237 5.22 12.04 -7.30
C SER A 237 6.26 11.68 -6.23
N SER A 238 5.88 10.91 -5.21
CA SER A 238 6.82 10.38 -4.20
C SER A 238 7.84 9.45 -4.85
N ASP A 239 7.42 8.62 -5.80
CA ASP A 239 8.32 7.70 -6.50
C ASP A 239 9.29 8.40 -7.45
N ILE A 240 8.95 9.60 -7.95
CA ILE A 240 9.94 10.45 -8.66
C ILE A 240 11.11 10.78 -7.73
N VAL A 241 10.85 11.12 -6.46
CA VAL A 241 11.92 11.40 -5.49
C VAL A 241 12.72 10.14 -5.18
N VAL A 242 12.07 8.98 -5.08
CA VAL A 242 12.78 7.69 -4.88
C VAL A 242 13.73 7.40 -6.04
N GLY A 243 13.26 7.52 -7.29
CA GLY A 243 14.11 7.30 -8.46
C GLY A 243 15.26 8.30 -8.56
N ALA A 244 15.04 9.54 -8.13
CA ALA A 244 16.10 10.55 -8.03
C ALA A 244 17.13 10.19 -6.96
N LEU A 245 16.69 9.62 -5.82
CA LEU A 245 17.58 9.19 -4.74
C LEU A 245 18.57 8.11 -5.16
N ASP A 246 18.19 7.23 -6.09
CA ASP A 246 19.09 6.19 -6.60
C ASP A 246 20.40 6.78 -7.16
N VAL A 247 20.30 7.86 -7.94
CA VAL A 247 21.47 8.57 -8.49
C VAL A 247 22.09 9.49 -7.44
N LEU A 248 21.26 10.16 -6.62
CA LEU A 248 21.75 11.09 -5.61
C LEU A 248 22.52 10.41 -4.47
N PHE A 249 22.21 9.17 -4.09
CA PHE A 249 23.02 8.43 -3.10
C PHE A 249 24.45 8.25 -3.59
N VAL A 250 24.61 7.85 -4.85
CA VAL A 250 25.92 7.65 -5.48
C VAL A 250 26.65 8.99 -5.62
N ALA A 251 26.00 9.99 -6.20
CA ALA A 251 26.60 11.30 -6.42
C ALA A 251 26.94 12.02 -5.11
N THR A 252 26.08 11.92 -4.09
CA THR A 252 26.34 12.50 -2.77
C THR A 252 27.54 11.83 -2.10
N ALA A 253 27.64 10.51 -2.17
CA ALA A 253 28.76 9.77 -1.58
C ALA A 253 30.10 10.11 -2.25
N ILE A 254 30.13 10.12 -3.58
CA ILE A 254 31.36 10.25 -4.36
C ILE A 254 31.76 11.72 -4.54
N GLU A 255 30.86 12.59 -5.00
CA GLU A 255 31.20 13.98 -5.37
C GLU A 255 31.01 14.98 -4.22
N LEU A 256 29.97 14.83 -3.39
CA LEU A 256 29.66 15.83 -2.36
C LEU A 256 30.38 15.57 -1.02
N LEU A 257 30.36 14.32 -0.56
CA LEU A 257 30.91 13.95 0.75
C LEU A 257 32.34 13.40 0.68
N GLY A 258 32.79 12.93 -0.49
CA GLY A 258 34.12 12.36 -0.67
C GLY A 258 34.37 11.08 0.15
N ILE A 259 33.32 10.34 0.51
CA ILE A 259 33.40 9.10 1.30
C ILE A 259 33.58 7.84 0.43
N GLY A 260 33.68 8.02 -0.89
CA GLY A 260 33.99 6.96 -1.85
C GLY A 260 32.81 6.03 -2.18
N ARG A 261 33.11 4.95 -2.91
CA ARG A 261 32.13 3.99 -3.46
C ARG A 261 31.26 3.33 -2.40
N SER A 262 31.85 3.06 -1.23
CA SER A 262 31.16 2.45 -0.09
C SER A 262 30.08 3.36 0.49
N GLY A 263 30.22 4.67 0.33
CA GLY A 263 29.29 5.66 0.83
C GLY A 263 27.89 5.55 0.24
N ALA A 264 27.76 5.17 -1.04
CA ALA A 264 26.45 5.06 -1.69
C ALA A 264 25.57 4.00 -1.02
N GLY A 265 26.17 2.83 -0.73
CA GLY A 265 25.52 1.76 0.02
C GLY A 265 25.18 2.16 1.45
N TYR A 266 26.04 2.92 2.11
CA TYR A 266 25.81 3.43 3.46
C TYR A 266 24.64 4.44 3.52
N LEU A 267 24.57 5.40 2.59
CA LEU A 267 23.48 6.38 2.53
C LEU A 267 22.13 5.72 2.20
N SER A 268 22.12 4.78 1.24
CA SER A 268 20.94 3.99 0.89
C SER A 268 20.47 3.10 2.05
N ALA A 269 21.40 2.47 2.78
CA ALA A 269 21.07 1.69 3.98
C ALA A 269 20.48 2.55 5.09
N ALA A 270 21.00 3.77 5.30
CA ALA A 270 20.46 4.70 6.28
C ALA A 270 19.02 5.11 5.94
N PHE A 271 18.72 5.37 4.66
CA PHE A 271 17.37 5.57 4.17
C PHE A 271 16.45 4.36 4.46
N GLY A 272 16.92 3.14 4.17
CA GLY A 272 16.21 1.90 4.47
C GLY A 272 15.94 1.71 5.97
N ALA A 273 16.92 1.96 6.83
CA ALA A 273 16.78 1.91 8.29
C ALA A 273 15.71 2.89 8.79
N GLY A 274 15.74 4.11 8.26
CA GLY A 274 14.73 5.14 8.48
C GLY A 274 13.33 4.69 8.10
N ALA A 275 13.18 4.02 6.95
CA ALA A 275 11.91 3.48 6.49
C ALA A 275 11.36 2.39 7.42
N VAL A 276 12.21 1.50 7.94
CA VAL A 276 11.83 0.47 8.93
C VAL A 276 11.38 1.10 10.25
N LEU A 277 12.12 2.09 10.76
CA LEU A 277 11.74 2.81 11.97
C LEU A 277 10.43 3.60 11.75
N GLY A 278 10.27 4.25 10.60
CA GLY A 278 9.06 4.97 10.21
C GLY A 278 7.84 4.07 10.14
N ALA A 279 7.99 2.80 9.75
CA ALA A 279 6.90 1.83 9.75
C ALA A 279 6.29 1.67 11.15
N THR A 280 7.10 1.69 12.22
CA THR A 280 6.57 1.63 13.59
C THR A 280 5.76 2.87 13.98
N ALA A 281 6.14 4.04 13.45
CA ALA A 281 5.40 5.28 13.68
C ALA A 281 4.03 5.27 12.99
N THR A 282 3.80 4.43 11.97
CA THR A 282 2.50 4.33 11.29
C THR A 282 1.38 3.77 12.17
N VAL A 283 1.70 3.15 13.32
CA VAL A 283 0.69 2.72 14.30
C VAL A 283 -0.18 3.89 14.76
N VAL A 284 0.36 5.13 14.79
CA VAL A 284 -0.43 6.32 15.14
C VAL A 284 -1.52 6.67 14.12
N LEU A 285 -1.48 6.06 12.92
CA LEU A 285 -2.49 6.22 11.87
C LEU A 285 -3.70 5.29 12.07
N VAL A 286 -3.56 4.23 12.86
CA VAL A 286 -4.65 3.28 13.12
C VAL A 286 -5.81 4.01 13.79
N GLY A 287 -7.01 3.84 13.23
CA GLY A 287 -8.23 4.49 13.73
C GLY A 287 -8.31 6.00 13.48
N ARG A 288 -7.31 6.63 12.83
CA ARG A 288 -7.42 8.05 12.48
C ARG A 288 -8.49 8.27 11.41
N ARG A 289 -9.37 9.24 11.68
CA ARG A 289 -10.41 9.68 10.73
C ARG A 289 -9.84 10.46 9.54
N ARG A 290 -8.78 11.23 9.77
CA ARG A 290 -8.15 12.14 8.80
C ARG A 290 -6.76 11.62 8.43
N LEU A 291 -6.58 11.22 7.18
CA LEU A 291 -5.32 10.67 6.67
C LEU A 291 -4.57 11.67 5.78
N THR A 292 -5.20 12.77 5.39
CA THR A 292 -4.55 13.80 4.60
C THR A 292 -3.40 14.51 5.35
N PRO A 293 -3.55 14.93 6.63
CA PRO A 293 -2.44 15.55 7.36
C PRO A 293 -1.20 14.65 7.52
N PRO A 294 -1.30 13.36 7.92
CA PRO A 294 -0.12 12.50 7.98
C PRO A 294 0.48 12.21 6.60
N LEU A 295 -0.33 12.13 5.54
CA LEU A 295 0.16 12.02 4.16
C LEU A 295 1.00 13.25 3.77
N ALA A 296 0.50 14.46 4.03
CA ALA A 296 1.21 15.70 3.77
C ALA A 296 2.48 15.84 4.63
N ALA A 297 2.40 15.52 5.91
CA ALA A 297 3.55 15.52 6.81
C ALA A 297 4.62 14.52 6.36
N GLY A 298 4.22 13.31 5.96
CA GLY A 298 5.13 12.30 5.41
C GLY A 298 5.87 12.79 4.17
N ALA A 299 5.15 13.40 3.22
CA ALA A 299 5.76 13.98 2.01
C ALA A 299 6.73 15.12 2.31
N VAL A 300 6.42 15.99 3.29
CA VAL A 300 7.34 17.07 3.72
C VAL A 300 8.58 16.52 4.42
N VAL A 301 8.40 15.56 5.35
CA VAL A 301 9.50 14.90 6.05
C VAL A 301 10.33 14.03 5.09
N PHE A 302 9.76 13.56 3.99
CA PHE A 302 10.51 12.87 2.94
C PHE A 302 11.40 13.84 2.15
N GLY A 303 10.86 14.97 1.70
CA GLY A 303 11.60 15.93 0.85
C GLY A 303 12.59 16.83 1.60
N VAL A 304 12.16 17.49 2.68
CA VAL A 304 12.95 18.56 3.34
C VAL A 304 14.34 18.08 3.80
N PRO A 305 14.49 16.92 4.47
CA PRO A 305 15.80 16.43 4.88
C PRO A 305 16.76 16.19 3.72
N ILE A 306 16.26 15.76 2.55
CA ILE A 306 17.07 15.57 1.34
C ILE A 306 17.69 16.90 0.91
N GLY A 307 16.91 17.98 0.90
CA GLY A 307 17.42 19.32 0.59
C GLY A 307 18.40 19.85 1.64
N LEU A 308 18.21 19.52 2.92
CA LEU A 308 19.11 19.92 4.01
C LEU A 308 20.49 19.26 3.92
N VAL A 309 20.63 18.11 3.23
CA VAL A 309 21.93 17.51 2.95
C VAL A 309 22.82 18.47 2.15
N ALA A 310 22.23 19.26 1.23
CA ALA A 310 22.99 20.23 0.45
C ALA A 310 23.58 21.37 1.30
N VAL A 311 22.90 21.74 2.39
CA VAL A 311 23.31 22.84 3.28
C VAL A 311 24.35 22.39 4.30
N THR A 312 24.25 21.14 4.77
CA THR A 312 25.14 20.59 5.79
C THR A 312 25.77 19.27 5.33
N PRO A 313 26.60 19.28 4.26
CA PRO A 313 27.19 18.06 3.72
C PRO A 313 28.23 17.51 4.68
N SER A 314 27.91 16.41 5.37
CA SER A 314 28.88 15.67 6.17
C SER A 314 28.57 14.18 6.17
N ALA A 315 29.60 13.37 6.40
CA ALA A 315 29.49 11.91 6.53
C ALA A 315 28.59 11.46 7.70
N VAL A 316 28.26 12.36 8.62
CA VAL A 316 27.41 12.08 9.80
C VAL A 316 25.99 12.61 9.61
N SER A 317 25.84 13.85 9.13
CA SER A 317 24.52 14.49 8.93
C SER A 317 23.73 13.86 7.79
N ALA A 318 24.38 13.53 6.66
CA ALA A 318 23.69 13.03 5.48
C ALA A 318 22.95 11.70 5.72
N PRO A 319 23.57 10.66 6.33
CA PRO A 319 22.86 9.42 6.67
C PRO A 319 21.67 9.64 7.61
N ILE A 320 21.82 10.52 8.61
CA ILE A 320 20.74 10.84 9.56
C ILE A 320 19.57 11.51 8.81
N LEU A 321 19.85 12.47 7.94
CA LEU A 321 18.84 13.15 7.14
C LEU A 321 18.15 12.19 6.17
N PHE A 322 18.89 11.29 5.51
CA PHE A 322 18.30 10.24 4.67
C PHE A 322 17.47 9.23 5.48
N ALA A 323 17.87 8.89 6.71
CA ALA A 323 17.05 8.07 7.58
C ALA A 323 15.73 8.78 7.96
N ILE A 324 15.77 10.07 8.28
CA ILE A 324 14.55 10.86 8.52
C ILE A 324 13.67 10.88 7.26
N ALA A 325 14.28 11.09 6.09
CA ALA A 325 13.58 11.06 4.80
C ALA A 325 12.90 9.71 4.54
N GLY A 326 13.59 8.59 4.82
CA GLY A 326 13.03 7.25 4.72
C GLY A 326 11.84 7.02 5.64
N GLY A 327 11.91 7.53 6.87
CA GLY A 327 10.77 7.50 7.80
C GLY A 327 9.58 8.31 7.30
N GLY A 328 9.82 9.51 6.74
CA GLY A 328 8.81 10.35 6.11
C GLY A 328 8.14 9.66 4.92
N ARG A 329 8.93 9.00 4.06
CA ARG A 329 8.41 8.22 2.92
C ARG A 329 7.46 7.13 3.40
N THR A 330 7.86 6.29 4.37
CA THR A 330 7.01 5.20 4.86
C THR A 330 5.71 5.72 5.46
N LEU A 331 5.76 6.80 6.24
CA LEU A 331 4.56 7.42 6.80
C LEU A 331 3.60 7.91 5.71
N GLY A 332 4.15 8.59 4.68
CA GLY A 332 3.39 9.08 3.54
C GLY A 332 2.79 7.96 2.70
N ASP A 333 3.56 6.91 2.40
CA ASP A 333 3.11 5.77 1.60
C ASP A 333 1.96 5.01 2.28
N VAL A 334 2.10 4.69 3.59
CA VAL A 334 1.04 4.02 4.34
C VAL A 334 -0.21 4.89 4.43
N ALA A 335 -0.06 6.19 4.74
CA ALA A 335 -1.20 7.11 4.81
C ALA A 335 -1.91 7.25 3.45
N GLY A 336 -1.15 7.37 2.36
CA GLY A 336 -1.67 7.55 1.01
C GLY A 336 -2.36 6.31 0.48
N ARG A 337 -1.73 5.12 0.60
CA ARG A 337 -2.34 3.85 0.20
C ARG A 337 -3.60 3.54 1.02
N THR A 338 -3.59 3.83 2.32
CA THR A 338 -4.77 3.66 3.18
C THR A 338 -5.89 4.64 2.80
N LEU A 339 -5.54 5.90 2.51
CA LEU A 339 -6.52 6.89 2.06
C LEU A 339 -7.13 6.46 0.72
N LEU A 340 -6.30 5.98 -0.22
CA LEU A 340 -6.74 5.48 -1.52
C LEU A 340 -7.70 4.29 -1.37
N GLN A 341 -7.43 3.37 -0.44
CA GLN A 341 -8.34 2.26 -0.12
C GLN A 341 -9.68 2.73 0.44
N ARG A 342 -9.71 3.82 1.22
CA ARG A 342 -10.94 4.34 1.81
C ARG A 342 -11.83 5.10 0.83
N ILE A 343 -11.23 5.76 -0.16
CA ILE A 343 -11.96 6.61 -1.11
C ILE A 343 -12.27 5.91 -2.45
N SER A 344 -11.70 4.73 -2.69
CA SER A 344 -11.93 3.97 -3.92
C SER A 344 -12.99 2.90 -3.70
N PRO A 345 -14.03 2.81 -4.56
CA PRO A 345 -14.99 1.70 -4.51
C PRO A 345 -14.31 0.34 -4.67
N ASN A 346 -14.83 -0.69 -3.98
CA ASN A 346 -14.25 -2.04 -3.97
C ASN A 346 -14.16 -2.65 -5.38
N GLU A 347 -15.07 -2.28 -6.27
CA GLU A 347 -15.18 -2.82 -7.63
C GLU A 347 -14.07 -2.32 -8.56
N VAL A 348 -13.43 -1.20 -8.23
CA VAL A 348 -12.36 -0.56 -9.01
C VAL A 348 -11.00 -0.58 -8.33
N LEU A 349 -10.94 -0.99 -7.07
CA LEU A 349 -9.75 -0.88 -6.22
C LEU A 349 -8.51 -1.53 -6.84
N SER A 350 -8.63 -2.76 -7.34
CA SER A 350 -7.54 -3.49 -7.99
C SER A 350 -7.04 -2.79 -9.26
N ARG A 351 -7.95 -2.21 -10.07
CA ARG A 351 -7.60 -1.44 -11.27
C ARG A 351 -6.84 -0.15 -10.92
N VAL A 352 -7.27 0.54 -9.87
CA VAL A 352 -6.61 1.76 -9.39
C VAL A 352 -5.19 1.45 -8.89
N PHE A 353 -5.01 0.37 -8.12
CA PHE A 353 -3.69 -0.08 -7.70
C PHE A 353 -2.81 -0.54 -8.87
N GLY A 354 -3.38 -1.18 -9.89
CA GLY A 354 -2.65 -1.52 -11.12
C GLY A 354 -2.11 -0.28 -11.86
N VAL A 355 -2.91 0.79 -11.95
CA VAL A 355 -2.46 2.07 -12.52
C VAL A 355 -1.40 2.73 -11.65
N LEU A 356 -1.58 2.72 -10.33
CA LEU A 356 -0.60 3.25 -9.39
C LEU A 356 0.77 2.58 -9.60
N GLU A 357 0.81 1.25 -9.66
CA GLU A 357 2.06 0.50 -9.85
C GLU A 357 2.76 0.85 -11.17
N GLY A 358 2.00 0.92 -12.28
CA GLY A 358 2.54 1.33 -13.58
C GLY A 358 3.08 2.76 -13.58
N LEU A 359 2.37 3.69 -12.94
CA LEU A 359 2.83 5.08 -12.78
C LEU A 359 4.05 5.19 -11.87
N SER A 360 4.13 4.39 -10.82
CA SER A 360 5.28 4.32 -9.90
C SER A 360 6.55 3.90 -10.65
N MET A 361 6.48 2.86 -11.49
CA MET A 361 7.63 2.42 -12.30
C MET A 361 8.11 3.52 -13.27
N LEU A 362 7.19 4.21 -13.94
CA LEU A 362 7.51 5.34 -14.81
C LEU A 362 8.11 6.51 -14.00
N ALA A 363 7.54 6.81 -12.83
CA ALA A 363 8.00 7.87 -11.95
C ALA A 363 9.43 7.64 -11.47
N LEU A 364 9.79 6.40 -11.09
CA LEU A 364 11.17 6.03 -10.74
C LEU A 364 12.15 6.34 -11.88
N ALA A 365 11.82 5.93 -13.11
CA ALA A 365 12.65 6.20 -14.28
C ALA A 365 12.79 7.71 -14.56
N VAL A 366 11.69 8.46 -14.50
CA VAL A 366 11.69 9.93 -14.65
C VAL A 366 12.53 10.60 -13.57
N GLY A 367 12.43 10.14 -12.32
CA GLY A 367 13.22 10.64 -11.20
C GLY A 367 14.71 10.43 -11.40
N SER A 368 15.11 9.22 -11.82
CA SER A 368 16.51 8.88 -12.06
C SER A 368 17.14 9.70 -13.19
N ILE A 369 16.47 9.81 -14.34
CA ILE A 369 16.91 10.67 -15.44
C ILE A 369 16.92 12.14 -15.01
N GLY A 370 15.87 12.59 -14.33
CA GLY A 370 15.75 13.97 -13.88
C GLY A 370 16.87 14.37 -12.93
N ALA A 371 17.20 13.52 -11.96
CA ALA A 371 18.34 13.71 -11.08
C ALA A 371 19.66 13.72 -11.85
N ALA A 372 19.86 12.79 -12.78
CA ALA A 372 21.05 12.74 -13.61
C ALA A 372 21.29 14.04 -14.40
N VAL A 373 20.24 14.57 -15.05
CA VAL A 373 20.28 15.83 -15.78
C VAL A 373 20.55 17.01 -14.84
N LEU A 374 19.87 17.07 -13.69
CA LEU A 374 20.08 18.12 -12.69
C LEU A 374 21.52 18.14 -12.17
N ILE A 375 22.08 16.97 -11.86
CA ILE A 375 23.47 16.84 -11.40
C ILE A 375 24.43 17.28 -12.49
N GLN A 376 24.23 16.84 -13.74
CA GLN A 376 25.12 17.18 -14.85
C GLN A 376 25.14 18.68 -15.16
N VAL A 377 23.98 19.35 -15.10
CA VAL A 377 23.85 20.76 -15.49
C VAL A 377 24.13 21.71 -14.32
N PHE A 378 23.69 21.38 -13.11
CA PHE A 378 23.68 22.29 -11.96
C PHE A 378 24.45 21.79 -10.74
N GLY A 379 25.00 20.57 -10.79
CA GLY A 379 25.72 19.93 -9.70
C GLY A 379 24.84 19.27 -8.64
N VAL A 380 25.46 18.43 -7.80
CA VAL A 380 24.79 17.60 -6.78
C VAL A 380 24.04 18.43 -5.73
N GLN A 381 24.61 19.55 -5.27
CA GLN A 381 23.97 20.40 -4.27
C GLN A 381 22.64 20.97 -4.77
N THR A 382 22.62 21.51 -6.00
CA THR A 382 21.39 22.04 -6.61
C THR A 382 20.37 20.93 -6.83
N ALA A 383 20.81 19.75 -7.28
CA ALA A 383 19.94 18.60 -7.46
C ALA A 383 19.27 18.17 -6.14
N LEU A 384 20.02 18.10 -5.03
CA LEU A 384 19.49 17.81 -3.69
C LEU A 384 18.43 18.83 -3.25
N VAL A 385 18.67 20.12 -3.46
CA VAL A 385 17.70 21.18 -3.10
C VAL A 385 16.44 21.07 -3.95
N VAL A 386 16.58 20.92 -5.27
CA VAL A 386 15.44 20.83 -6.20
C VAL A 386 14.59 19.59 -5.90
N ILE A 387 15.21 18.42 -5.75
CA ILE A 387 14.52 17.17 -5.45
C ILE A 387 13.91 17.21 -4.03
N GLY A 388 14.61 17.77 -3.05
CA GLY A 388 14.10 17.92 -1.68
C GLY A 388 12.93 18.88 -1.56
N ALA A 389 12.88 19.93 -2.40
CA ALA A 389 11.78 20.88 -2.43
C ALA A 389 10.54 20.38 -3.22
N PHE A 390 10.71 19.39 -4.09
CA PHE A 390 9.67 18.91 -5.01
C PHE A 390 8.38 18.50 -4.29
N LEU A 391 8.46 17.57 -3.33
CA LEU A 391 7.27 17.09 -2.60
C LEU A 391 6.61 18.17 -1.72
N PRO A 392 7.36 18.98 -0.94
CA PRO A 392 6.79 20.12 -0.24
C PRO A 392 6.02 21.09 -1.16
N ILE A 393 6.55 21.37 -2.36
CA ILE A 393 5.87 22.22 -3.36
C ILE A 393 4.61 21.54 -3.87
N VAL A 394 4.66 20.24 -4.19
CA VAL A 394 3.48 19.46 -4.61
C VAL A 394 2.39 19.50 -3.53
N ILE A 395 2.76 19.31 -2.25
CA ILE A 395 1.82 19.42 -1.12
C ILE A 395 1.26 20.83 -1.00
N LEU A 396 2.08 21.87 -1.13
CA LEU A 396 1.62 23.26 -1.06
C LEU A 396 0.56 23.55 -2.14
N VAL A 397 0.83 23.13 -3.38
CA VAL A 397 -0.07 23.30 -4.53
C VAL A 397 -1.36 22.49 -4.37
N LEU A 398 -1.27 21.26 -3.86
CA LEU A 398 -2.42 20.35 -3.71
C LEU A 398 -3.14 20.48 -2.36
N SER A 399 -2.64 21.32 -1.44
CA SER A 399 -3.12 21.42 -0.05
C SER A 399 -4.63 21.63 0.07
N SER A 400 -5.19 22.57 -0.71
CA SER A 400 -6.62 22.87 -0.71
C SER A 400 -7.49 21.70 -1.20
N GLN A 401 -6.99 20.95 -2.19
CA GLN A 401 -7.68 19.80 -2.77
C GLN A 401 -7.61 18.60 -1.84
N LEU A 402 -6.44 18.35 -1.26
CA LEU A 402 -6.21 17.31 -0.28
C LEU A 402 -7.10 17.49 0.96
N LEU A 403 -7.18 18.70 1.52
CA LEU A 403 -8.05 18.99 2.66
C LEU A 403 -9.54 18.81 2.34
N SER A 404 -9.94 18.88 1.07
CA SER A 404 -11.33 18.62 0.66
C SER A 404 -11.70 17.13 0.71
N ILE A 405 -10.72 16.24 0.54
CA ILE A 405 -10.92 14.78 0.63
C ILE A 405 -11.35 14.41 2.05
N ASP A 406 -10.60 14.83 3.07
CA ASP A 406 -10.94 14.55 4.48
C ASP A 406 -12.28 15.18 4.93
N ARG A 407 -12.74 16.25 4.28
CA ARG A 407 -14.05 16.89 4.57
C ARG A 407 -15.21 16.08 3.98
N ARG A 408 -15.00 15.38 2.86
CA ARG A 408 -16.02 14.58 2.15
C ARG A 408 -16.00 13.11 2.53
N ALA A 409 -14.81 12.56 2.74
CA ALA A 409 -14.56 11.24 3.32
C ALA A 409 -14.71 11.23 4.85
N ALA A 410 -15.26 12.30 5.44
CA ALA A 410 -15.42 12.43 6.88
C ALA A 410 -16.30 11.29 7.40
N ALA A 411 -15.67 10.45 8.22
CA ALA A 411 -16.27 9.51 9.16
C ALA A 411 -17.60 10.03 9.73
N PRO A 412 -18.52 9.13 10.11
CA PRO A 412 -19.84 9.49 10.58
C PRO A 412 -19.79 10.64 11.57
N ASP A 413 -20.60 11.65 11.28
CA ASP A 413 -20.80 12.84 12.09
C ASP A 413 -20.81 12.42 13.57
N ALA A 414 -19.93 13.00 14.39
CA ALA A 414 -19.79 12.55 15.79
C ALA A 414 -21.13 12.66 16.54
N GLU A 415 -21.94 13.63 16.12
CA GLU A 415 -23.33 13.79 16.49
C GLU A 415 -24.19 12.60 16.04
N ALA A 416 -24.14 12.22 14.76
CA ALA A 416 -24.90 11.08 14.26
C ALA A 416 -24.49 9.74 14.89
N LEU A 417 -23.19 9.52 15.15
CA LEU A 417 -22.72 8.36 15.93
C LEU A 417 -23.30 8.37 17.35
N ALA A 418 -23.36 9.54 18.00
CA ALA A 418 -23.95 9.66 19.33
C ALA A 418 -25.47 9.37 19.31
N LEU A 419 -26.18 9.75 18.24
CA LEU A 419 -27.60 9.41 18.04
C LEU A 419 -27.79 7.91 17.81
N VAL A 420 -27.03 7.29 16.90
CA VAL A 420 -27.13 5.85 16.61
C VAL A 420 -26.79 5.00 17.83
N ARG A 421 -25.81 5.40 18.63
CA ARG A 421 -25.46 4.72 19.90
C ARG A 421 -26.58 4.76 20.96
N LYS A 422 -27.50 5.73 20.88
CA LYS A 422 -28.65 5.80 21.81
C LYS A 422 -29.78 4.84 21.42
N ILE A 423 -29.74 4.25 20.22
CA ILE A 423 -30.78 3.33 19.75
C ILE A 423 -30.69 2.02 20.55
N PRO A 424 -31.79 1.55 21.17
CA PRO A 424 -31.73 0.45 22.16
C PRO A 424 -31.07 -0.84 21.66
N PHE A 425 -31.28 -1.20 20.38
CA PHE A 425 -30.70 -2.41 19.80
C PHE A 425 -29.29 -2.22 19.23
N PHE A 426 -28.80 -0.98 19.08
CA PHE A 426 -27.41 -0.71 18.71
C PHE A 426 -26.51 -0.36 19.90
N ALA A 427 -27.07 0.16 21.00
CA ALA A 427 -26.32 0.49 22.21
C ALA A 427 -25.44 -0.66 22.76
N PRO A 428 -25.85 -1.95 22.71
CA PRO A 428 -25.04 -3.07 23.20
C PRO A 428 -23.89 -3.47 22.28
N LEU A 429 -23.76 -2.88 21.08
CA LEU A 429 -22.77 -3.31 20.11
C LEU A 429 -21.35 -2.93 20.53
N PRO A 430 -20.36 -3.83 20.42
CA PRO A 430 -18.96 -3.50 20.61
C PRO A 430 -18.48 -2.52 19.53
N ALA A 431 -17.40 -1.78 19.82
CA ALA A 431 -16.91 -0.71 18.94
C ALA A 431 -16.70 -1.14 17.46
N PRO A 432 -16.12 -2.32 17.15
CA PRO A 432 -15.98 -2.77 15.76
C PRO A 432 -17.33 -3.05 15.06
N ALA A 433 -18.32 -3.57 15.79
CA ALA A 433 -19.65 -3.82 15.23
C ALA A 433 -20.41 -2.52 14.98
N MET A 434 -20.29 -1.54 15.88
CA MET A 434 -20.83 -0.19 15.70
C MET A 434 -20.18 0.51 14.50
N GLU A 435 -18.86 0.38 14.33
CA GLU A 435 -18.15 0.96 13.18
C GLU A 435 -18.67 0.39 11.85
N ARG A 436 -18.94 -0.93 11.78
CA ARG A 436 -19.58 -1.54 10.61
C ARG A 436 -20.97 -0.98 10.34
N VAL A 437 -21.81 -0.80 11.37
CA VAL A 437 -23.14 -0.20 11.21
C VAL A 437 -23.02 1.19 10.60
N MET A 438 -22.18 2.03 11.19
CA MET A 438 -22.02 3.41 10.74
C MET A 438 -21.43 3.52 9.32
N THR A 439 -20.54 2.60 8.95
CA THR A 439 -19.92 2.57 7.61
C THR A 439 -20.93 2.19 6.52
N ASN A 440 -21.95 1.40 6.86
CA ASN A 440 -23.02 0.99 5.94
C ASN A 440 -24.22 1.95 5.92
N MET A 441 -24.19 3.01 6.73
CA MET A 441 -25.24 4.03 6.73
C MET A 441 -25.00 5.06 5.62
N THR A 442 -26.05 5.40 4.88
CA THR A 442 -26.03 6.40 3.82
C THR A 442 -26.79 7.66 4.24
N PRO A 443 -26.24 8.87 4.07
CA PRO A 443 -26.95 10.10 4.36
C PRO A 443 -28.08 10.33 3.34
N VAL A 444 -29.26 10.69 3.83
CA VAL A 444 -30.44 11.01 3.01
C VAL A 444 -30.99 12.37 3.42
N GLN A 445 -31.31 13.21 2.44
CA GLN A 445 -32.01 14.48 2.65
C GLN A 445 -33.39 14.40 2.03
N VAL A 446 -34.39 14.92 2.74
CA VAL A 446 -35.80 14.88 2.33
C VAL A 446 -36.39 16.26 2.56
N GLY A 447 -37.12 16.77 1.56
CA GLY A 447 -37.80 18.06 1.64
C GLY A 447 -39.01 18.03 2.58
N PRO A 448 -39.52 19.19 3.02
CA PRO A 448 -40.79 19.24 3.75
C PRO A 448 -41.93 18.69 2.89
N ASP A 449 -42.91 18.06 3.53
CA ASP A 449 -44.08 17.40 2.94
C ASP A 449 -43.78 16.18 2.05
N GLU A 450 -42.52 15.76 1.91
CA GLU A 450 -42.17 14.53 1.19
C GLU A 450 -42.44 13.27 2.03
N VAL A 451 -42.94 12.22 1.36
CA VAL A 451 -43.24 10.93 2.00
C VAL A 451 -41.98 10.07 2.05
N LEU A 452 -41.45 9.85 3.26
CA LEU A 452 -40.28 9.00 3.48
C LEU A 452 -40.63 7.51 3.45
N ILE A 453 -41.75 7.13 4.05
CA ILE A 453 -42.27 5.76 4.09
C ILE A 453 -43.77 5.82 3.83
N ARG A 454 -44.31 4.92 3.01
CA ARG A 454 -45.75 4.75 2.83
C ARG A 454 -46.21 3.42 3.42
N GLU A 455 -47.31 3.45 4.16
CA GLU A 455 -47.92 2.25 4.74
C GLU A 455 -48.29 1.26 3.62
N GLY A 456 -48.00 -0.03 3.82
CA GLY A 456 -48.28 -1.11 2.86
C GLY A 456 -47.16 -1.38 1.86
N ASP A 457 -46.19 -0.48 1.71
CA ASP A 457 -45.04 -0.71 0.81
C ASP A 457 -44.10 -1.79 1.37
N VAL A 458 -43.36 -2.45 0.48
CA VAL A 458 -42.24 -3.31 0.90
C VAL A 458 -41.09 -2.42 1.35
N GLY A 459 -40.58 -2.66 2.56
CA GLY A 459 -39.50 -1.87 3.14
C GLY A 459 -38.17 -2.62 3.19
N ASP A 460 -37.11 -2.01 2.67
CA ASP A 460 -35.74 -2.53 2.67
C ASP A 460 -34.73 -1.63 3.43
N LEU A 461 -35.19 -0.45 3.87
CA LEU A 461 -34.39 0.56 4.56
C LEU A 461 -34.88 0.88 5.97
N PHE A 462 -33.93 1.07 6.88
CA PHE A 462 -34.11 1.62 8.22
C PHE A 462 -33.58 3.05 8.25
N TYR A 463 -34.27 3.98 8.92
CA TYR A 463 -33.86 5.38 8.97
C TYR A 463 -33.67 5.88 10.40
N VAL A 464 -32.61 6.68 10.61
CA VAL A 464 -32.35 7.44 11.84
C VAL A 464 -32.46 8.93 11.52
N ILE A 465 -33.21 9.66 12.32
CA ILE A 465 -33.40 11.11 12.18
C ILE A 465 -32.23 11.81 12.84
N VAL A 466 -31.44 12.54 12.05
CA VAL A 466 -30.30 13.33 12.55
C VAL A 466 -30.72 14.77 12.79
N ASP A 467 -31.53 15.34 11.91
CA ASP A 467 -32.09 16.68 12.03
C ASP A 467 -33.48 16.75 11.37
N GLY A 468 -34.34 17.64 11.88
CA GLY A 468 -35.73 17.80 11.44
C GLY A 468 -36.75 16.90 12.14
N GLU A 469 -38.00 16.96 11.68
CA GLU A 469 -39.15 16.29 12.29
C GLU A 469 -40.00 15.56 11.25
N VAL A 470 -40.48 14.37 11.62
CA VAL A 470 -41.42 13.58 10.82
C VAL A 470 -42.72 13.35 11.56
N GLU A 471 -43.81 13.31 10.81
CA GLU A 471 -45.10 12.86 11.28
C GLU A 471 -45.32 11.39 10.91
N VAL A 472 -45.81 10.60 11.87
CA VAL A 472 -46.12 9.18 11.68
C VAL A 472 -47.63 8.96 11.78
N THR A 473 -48.21 8.32 10.77
CA THR A 473 -49.63 7.96 10.70
C THR A 473 -49.80 6.48 10.37
N SER A 474 -50.77 5.80 10.96
CA SER A 474 -51.11 4.40 10.62
C SER A 474 -52.62 4.26 10.54
N ARG A 475 -53.13 3.64 9.46
CA ARG A 475 -54.56 3.48 9.18
C ARG A 475 -55.35 4.80 9.31
N GLY A 476 -54.75 5.91 8.87
CA GLY A 476 -55.33 7.25 8.95
C GLY A 476 -55.34 7.88 10.34
N LYS A 477 -54.80 7.22 11.38
CA LYS A 477 -54.67 7.77 12.73
C LYS A 477 -53.26 8.34 12.94
N HIS A 478 -53.17 9.56 13.47
CA HIS A 478 -51.91 10.17 13.86
C HIS A 478 -51.32 9.44 15.09
N LEU A 479 -50.09 8.94 14.96
CA LEU A 479 -49.38 8.23 16.03
C LEU A 479 -48.42 9.13 16.80
N GLY A 480 -47.94 10.21 16.17
CA GLY A 480 -47.07 11.20 16.80
C GLY A 480 -46.08 11.84 15.83
N THR A 481 -45.28 12.77 16.37
CA THR A 481 -44.16 13.41 15.69
C THR A 481 -42.84 12.88 16.27
N LEU A 482 -41.87 12.57 15.41
CA LEU A 482 -40.54 12.10 15.79
C LEU A 482 -39.47 13.09 15.32
N GLY A 483 -38.51 13.40 16.20
CA GLY A 483 -37.42 14.34 15.94
C GLY A 483 -36.03 13.70 16.01
N PRO A 484 -34.96 14.50 16.15
CA PRO A 484 -33.58 14.03 16.17
C PRO A 484 -33.32 12.93 17.20
N GLY A 485 -32.64 11.87 16.77
CA GLY A 485 -32.36 10.66 17.57
C GLY A 485 -33.44 9.60 17.54
N ALA A 486 -34.63 9.89 17.01
CA ALA A 486 -35.63 8.88 16.73
C ALA A 486 -35.32 8.12 15.43
N TYR A 487 -36.04 7.01 15.21
CA TYR A 487 -35.84 6.12 14.09
C TYR A 487 -37.15 5.48 13.63
N VAL A 488 -37.19 5.09 12.35
CA VAL A 488 -38.34 4.47 11.69
C VAL A 488 -37.92 3.36 10.73
N GLY A 489 -38.86 2.46 10.45
CA GLY A 489 -38.72 1.42 9.43
C GLY A 489 -38.19 0.08 9.94
N GLU A 490 -37.89 -0.03 11.23
CA GLU A 490 -37.34 -1.22 11.86
C GLU A 490 -38.29 -2.43 11.83
N ILE A 491 -39.61 -2.20 11.94
CA ILE A 491 -40.60 -3.28 12.04
C ILE A 491 -40.61 -4.12 10.77
N ALA A 492 -40.64 -3.46 9.60
CA ALA A 492 -40.67 -4.13 8.30
C ALA A 492 -39.45 -5.04 8.10
N LEU A 493 -38.28 -4.61 8.58
CA LEU A 493 -37.04 -5.38 8.47
C LEU A 493 -36.98 -6.54 9.47
N LEU A 494 -37.37 -6.30 10.73
CA LEU A 494 -37.29 -7.30 11.81
C LEU A 494 -38.35 -8.40 11.70
N ARG A 495 -39.54 -8.05 11.21
CA ARG A 495 -40.69 -8.97 11.15
C ARG A 495 -40.94 -9.51 9.75
N ASP A 496 -40.22 -9.00 8.75
CA ASP A 496 -40.44 -9.32 7.34
C ASP A 496 -41.88 -9.09 6.88
N VAL A 497 -42.40 -7.89 7.20
CA VAL A 497 -43.77 -7.47 6.88
C VAL A 497 -43.74 -6.15 6.10
N PRO A 498 -44.81 -5.81 5.36
CA PRO A 498 -44.94 -4.47 4.76
C PRO A 498 -44.87 -3.35 5.81
N ARG A 499 -44.55 -2.13 5.36
CA ARG A 499 -44.49 -0.93 6.21
C ARG A 499 -45.82 -0.75 6.97
N THR A 500 -45.74 -0.60 8.28
CA THR A 500 -46.93 -0.55 9.17
C THR A 500 -47.50 0.86 9.38
N ALA A 501 -46.79 1.89 8.92
CA ALA A 501 -47.16 3.29 9.06
C ALA A 501 -46.60 4.11 7.90
N THR A 502 -47.26 5.22 7.60
CA THR A 502 -46.78 6.27 6.70
C THR A 502 -46.00 7.30 7.50
N VAL A 503 -44.84 7.71 6.99
CA VAL A 503 -43.94 8.71 7.60
C VAL A 503 -43.73 9.84 6.60
N VAL A 504 -44.08 11.06 7.00
CA VAL A 504 -44.00 12.27 6.16
C VAL A 504 -43.14 13.32 6.83
N ALA A 505 -42.27 13.98 6.07
CA ALA A 505 -41.42 15.06 6.55
C ALA A 505 -42.26 16.30 6.91
N ARG A 506 -42.10 16.83 8.12
CA ARG A 506 -42.71 18.11 8.55
C ARG A 506 -41.78 19.30 8.30
N THR A 507 -40.48 19.05 8.42
CA THR A 507 -39.41 20.02 8.15
C THR A 507 -38.37 19.37 7.24
N PRO A 508 -37.42 20.13 6.65
CA PRO A 508 -36.29 19.53 5.93
C PRO A 508 -35.57 18.52 6.83
N LEU A 509 -35.43 17.29 6.35
CA LEU A 509 -34.82 16.21 7.12
C LEU A 509 -33.38 15.97 6.72
N ARG A 510 -32.54 15.68 7.72
CA ARG A 510 -31.26 14.99 7.55
C ARG A 510 -31.35 13.63 8.21
N LEU A 511 -31.20 12.57 7.43
CA LEU A 511 -31.38 11.18 7.87
C LEU A 511 -30.12 10.35 7.61
N LEU A 512 -29.97 9.25 8.35
CA LEU A 512 -29.10 8.13 7.99
C LEU A 512 -29.96 6.91 7.65
N ALA A 513 -29.72 6.32 6.49
CA ALA A 513 -30.42 5.14 6.00
C ALA A 513 -29.51 3.90 6.04
N LEU A 514 -30.04 2.76 6.49
CA LEU A 514 -29.32 1.49 6.55
C LEU A 514 -30.14 0.40 5.85
N HIS A 515 -29.52 -0.32 4.91
CA HIS A 515 -30.17 -1.43 4.21
C HIS A 515 -30.40 -2.64 5.13
N ARG A 516 -31.37 -3.45 4.73
CA ARG A 516 -31.86 -4.63 5.45
C ARG A 516 -30.75 -5.58 5.91
N GLU A 517 -29.87 -6.00 5.01
CA GLU A 517 -28.83 -6.99 5.33
C GLU A 517 -27.85 -6.49 6.40
N PRO A 518 -27.18 -5.33 6.26
CA PRO A 518 -26.36 -4.76 7.32
C PRO A 518 -27.11 -4.54 8.64
N PHE A 519 -28.38 -4.12 8.57
CA PHE A 519 -29.23 -3.93 9.74
C PHE A 519 -29.46 -5.25 10.48
N LEU A 520 -29.90 -6.29 9.76
CA LEU A 520 -30.16 -7.61 10.34
C LEU A 520 -28.89 -8.23 10.90
N LEU A 521 -27.75 -8.11 10.22
CA LEU A 521 -26.48 -8.63 10.71
C LEU A 521 -26.05 -7.95 12.01
N ALA A 522 -26.24 -6.63 12.11
CA ALA A 522 -25.93 -5.89 13.34
C ALA A 522 -26.84 -6.31 14.51
N VAL A 523 -28.14 -6.44 14.26
CA VAL A 523 -29.13 -6.74 15.29
C VAL A 523 -29.11 -8.21 15.71
N THR A 524 -28.96 -9.15 14.76
CA THR A 524 -28.99 -10.60 15.02
C THR A 524 -27.66 -11.17 15.50
N GLY A 525 -26.54 -10.49 15.21
CA GLY A 525 -25.20 -10.94 15.61
C GLY A 525 -24.90 -10.85 17.11
N HIS A 526 -25.74 -10.20 17.92
CA HIS A 526 -25.49 -10.01 19.35
C HIS A 526 -26.75 -10.30 20.21
N PRO A 527 -26.70 -11.23 21.19
CA PRO A 527 -27.87 -11.64 21.97
C PRO A 527 -28.59 -10.51 22.73
N GLN A 528 -27.86 -9.47 23.15
CA GLN A 528 -28.45 -8.30 23.81
C GLN A 528 -29.20 -7.40 22.82
N SER A 529 -28.64 -7.20 21.63
CA SER A 529 -29.27 -6.46 20.53
C SER A 529 -30.55 -7.13 20.03
N VAL A 530 -30.55 -8.46 19.89
CA VAL A 530 -31.74 -9.25 19.52
C VAL A 530 -32.89 -9.00 20.48
N ARG A 531 -32.63 -9.13 21.80
CA ARG A 531 -33.66 -8.94 22.83
C ARG A 531 -34.21 -7.51 22.82
N ALA A 532 -33.34 -6.51 22.68
CA ALA A 532 -33.75 -5.12 22.59
C ALA A 532 -34.59 -4.85 21.32
N ALA A 533 -34.23 -5.43 20.18
CA ALA A 533 -34.96 -5.26 18.93
C ALA A 533 -36.36 -5.86 18.97
N HIS A 534 -36.51 -7.08 19.51
CA HIS A 534 -37.83 -7.69 19.69
C HIS A 534 -38.71 -6.89 20.66
N ALA A 535 -38.15 -6.44 21.80
CA ALA A 535 -38.90 -5.62 22.76
C ALA A 535 -39.40 -4.30 22.14
N VAL A 536 -38.59 -3.65 21.30
CA VAL A 536 -39.00 -2.44 20.57
C VAL A 536 -40.09 -2.75 19.56
N ALA A 537 -39.92 -3.78 18.73
CA ALA A 537 -40.92 -4.16 17.73
C ALA A 537 -42.28 -4.52 18.37
N ASP A 538 -42.27 -5.22 19.50
CA ASP A 538 -43.49 -5.64 20.20
C ASP A 538 -44.21 -4.48 20.88
N SER A 539 -43.49 -3.47 21.36
CA SER A 539 -44.10 -2.29 21.98
C SER A 539 -44.77 -1.35 20.97
N ARG A 540 -44.30 -1.33 19.71
CA ARG A 540 -44.85 -0.47 18.64
C ARG A 540 -46.02 -1.11 17.86
N LEU A 541 -46.24 -2.41 18.02
CA LEU A 541 -47.35 -3.14 17.39
C LEU A 541 -48.59 -3.30 18.30
N ARG A 542 -48.50 -2.84 19.55
CA ARG A 542 -49.62 -2.71 20.48
C ARG A 542 -50.26 -1.35 20.34
#